data_AF-A0A7S0KRS4-F1
#
_entry.id   AF-A0A7S0KRS4-F1
#
_cell.length_a   1.000
_cell.length_b   1.000
_cell.length_c   1.000
_cell.angle_alpha   90.00
_cell.angle_beta   90.00
_cell.angle_gamma   90.00
#
_symmetry.space_group_name_H-M   'P 1'
#
loop_
_entity.id
_entity.type
_entity.pdbx_description
1 polymer ?
#
loop_
_entity_poly.entity_id
_entity_poly.type
_entity_poly.pdbx_seq_one_letter_code
_entity_poly.pdbx_strand_id
1 'polypeptide(L)'
;SVRGQGGARDTRDSDRPREMSSTSYSALAQRALVAPNPKHHKARSVRASGGRKYQWWGSSATIGNSRSAEDLRAKATAAAKEAEAEELPPQEWAKEWRGSFEGDADALKSFMGEVTSRLEGIECRFIVVGDGGILESVQPMPGEARFAELGPKGTCCTIASPTKEFEAHVMLAKVREVALARSERGGGRIYAIRLFGEAGEDAPAKSVMTILLNGLGEGGVSDEAIEKWESLAECLPGA
;
A
#
# COMPACT_ATOMS: atom_id res chain seq x y z
N SER A 1 36.32 49.06 -43.48
CA SER A 1 35.16 49.98 -43.55
C SER A 1 34.01 49.35 -42.81
N VAL A 2 33.62 49.73 -41.58
CA VAL A 2 33.06 51.00 -41.06
C VAL A 2 31.76 51.46 -41.75
N ARG A 3 30.72 51.60 -40.91
CA ARG A 3 29.38 52.25 -41.05
C ARG A 3 28.28 51.37 -41.67
N GLY A 4 27.14 51.07 -41.04
CA GLY A 4 26.53 51.56 -39.80
C GLY A 4 25.70 52.83 -40.02
N GLN A 5 24.36 52.68 -40.01
CA GLN A 5 23.29 53.64 -39.66
C GLN A 5 21.94 52.94 -39.94
N GLY A 6 20.90 52.96 -39.11
CA GLY A 6 20.62 53.72 -37.89
C GLY A 6 19.09 53.93 -37.77
N GLY A 7 18.54 53.86 -36.55
CA GLY A 7 17.15 54.21 -36.21
C GLY A 7 16.56 53.28 -35.14
N ALA A 8 16.95 53.40 -33.86
CA ALA A 8 16.43 54.32 -32.81
C ALA A 8 15.14 53.79 -32.12
N ARG A 9 15.25 53.21 -30.89
CA ARG A 9 15.01 53.79 -29.53
C ARG A 9 13.50 53.93 -29.21
N ASP A 10 12.92 53.51 -28.08
CA ASP A 10 13.26 53.58 -26.64
C ASP A 10 12.83 52.27 -25.92
N THR A 11 13.63 51.59 -25.08
CA THR A 11 14.00 51.79 -23.67
C THR A 11 12.90 51.88 -22.61
N ARG A 12 12.84 50.81 -21.80
CA ARG A 12 12.64 50.71 -20.32
C ARG A 12 11.27 51.22 -19.82
N ASP A 13 10.56 50.49 -18.97
CA ASP A 13 10.97 50.21 -17.60
C ASP A 13 9.93 49.30 -16.89
N SER A 14 10.29 48.82 -15.71
CA SER A 14 9.48 48.19 -14.65
C SER A 14 9.17 46.70 -14.75
N ASP A 15 10.04 45.95 -14.07
CA ASP A 15 9.70 45.05 -12.96
C ASP A 15 8.21 44.80 -12.70
N ARG A 16 7.80 43.54 -12.83
CA ARG A 16 7.22 42.75 -11.75
C ARG A 16 7.09 41.27 -12.15
N PRO A 17 7.44 40.31 -11.26
CA PRO A 17 7.04 38.92 -11.44
C PRO A 17 5.51 38.84 -11.32
N ARG A 18 4.86 38.14 -12.24
CA ARG A 18 3.45 37.80 -12.06
C ARG A 18 3.35 36.79 -10.92
N GLU A 19 2.95 37.30 -9.77
CA GLU A 19 2.49 36.52 -8.63
C GLU A 19 1.33 35.60 -8.99
N MET A 20 1.27 34.53 -8.21
CA MET A 20 0.25 33.50 -8.15
C MET A 20 -1.18 34.06 -8.16
N SER A 21 -2.05 33.37 -8.89
CA SER A 21 -3.49 33.32 -8.59
C SER A 21 -3.83 31.89 -8.20
N SER A 22 -3.61 31.58 -6.92
CA SER A 22 -4.14 30.42 -6.23
C SER A 22 -5.63 30.63 -5.94
N THR A 23 -6.50 29.92 -6.65
CA THR A 23 -7.89 29.60 -6.23
C THR A 23 -8.41 28.56 -7.24
N SER A 24 -8.86 27.35 -6.91
CA SER A 24 -9.36 26.83 -5.64
C SER A 24 -9.18 25.32 -5.61
N TYR A 25 -8.63 24.83 -4.50
CA TYR A 25 -8.63 23.44 -4.08
C TYR A 25 -10.06 23.02 -3.71
N SER A 26 -10.35 21.73 -3.89
CA SER A 26 -11.31 20.92 -3.10
C SER A 26 -12.76 21.40 -2.96
N ALA A 27 -13.67 20.80 -3.72
CA ALA A 27 -15.06 20.64 -3.32
C ALA A 27 -15.71 19.48 -4.08
N LEU A 28 -15.41 18.22 -3.72
CA LEU A 28 -16.35 17.08 -3.85
C LEU A 28 -15.86 15.74 -3.27
N ALA A 29 -14.61 15.61 -2.80
CA ALA A 29 -14.14 14.39 -2.12
C ALA A 29 -13.61 14.62 -0.68
N GLN A 30 -14.09 15.64 0.02
CA GLN A 30 -13.86 15.83 1.46
C GLN A 30 -15.16 15.82 2.26
N ARG A 31 -15.86 14.68 2.21
CA ARG A 31 -16.98 14.41 3.10
C ARG A 31 -16.80 13.12 3.89
N ALA A 32 -15.62 12.97 4.52
CA ALA A 32 -15.40 12.06 5.65
C ALA A 32 -14.09 12.38 6.41
N LEU A 33 -13.78 13.65 6.65
CA LEU A 33 -12.84 14.05 7.70
C LEU A 33 -13.53 15.16 8.50
N VAL A 34 -14.26 14.77 9.53
CA VAL A 34 -14.74 15.71 10.55
C VAL A 34 -13.51 16.23 11.27
N ALA A 35 -13.04 17.42 10.90
CA ALA A 35 -12.07 18.15 11.70
C ALA A 35 -12.66 18.37 13.11
N PRO A 36 -11.96 18.01 14.20
CA PRO A 36 -12.46 18.27 15.54
C PRO A 36 -12.46 19.78 15.82
N ASN A 37 -13.57 20.26 16.39
CA ASN A 37 -13.81 21.65 16.75
C ASN A 37 -12.74 22.19 17.74
N PRO A 38 -12.03 23.29 17.43
CA PRO A 38 -10.89 23.77 18.23
C PRO A 38 -11.24 24.31 19.62
N LYS A 39 -12.53 24.42 19.97
CA LYS A 39 -12.96 24.93 21.30
C LYS A 39 -12.73 23.96 22.46
N HIS A 40 -12.30 22.70 22.22
CA HIS A 40 -12.25 21.67 23.28
C HIS A 40 -10.89 20.99 23.52
N HIS A 41 -9.78 21.46 22.94
CA HIS A 41 -8.48 20.78 23.07
C HIS A 41 -7.43 21.64 23.81
N LYS A 42 -6.96 21.17 24.97
CA LYS A 42 -5.78 21.72 25.66
C LYS A 42 -4.53 20.93 25.24
N ALA A 43 -3.52 21.60 24.72
CA ALA A 43 -2.22 21.00 24.38
C ALA A 43 -1.55 20.42 25.64
N ARG A 44 -1.01 19.20 25.55
CA ARG A 44 -0.15 18.64 26.60
C ARG A 44 1.20 18.25 26.03
N SER A 45 2.26 18.64 26.72
CA SER A 45 3.62 18.21 26.40
C SER A 45 3.86 16.82 27.01
N VAL A 46 4.18 15.85 26.17
CA VAL A 46 4.57 14.50 26.61
C VAL A 46 6.05 14.29 26.31
N ARG A 47 6.77 13.70 27.26
CA ARG A 47 8.22 13.43 27.16
C ARG A 47 8.41 11.93 26.92
N ALA A 48 9.03 11.56 25.80
CA ALA A 48 9.39 10.17 25.51
C ALA A 48 10.71 9.80 26.22
N SER A 49 10.98 8.49 26.33
CA SER A 49 12.13 7.90 27.04
C SER A 49 13.52 8.29 26.50
N GLY A 50 13.60 9.10 25.44
CA GLY A 50 14.82 9.71 24.91
C GLY A 50 14.94 11.23 25.13
N GLY A 51 14.20 11.81 26.08
CA GLY A 51 14.32 13.23 26.46
C GLY A 51 13.69 14.25 25.49
N ARG A 52 13.25 13.83 24.30
CA ARG A 52 12.52 14.68 23.36
C ARG A 52 11.07 14.92 23.82
N LYS A 53 10.65 16.19 23.80
CA LYS A 53 9.28 16.63 24.10
C LYS A 53 8.51 16.80 22.80
N TYR A 54 7.30 16.23 22.74
CA TYR A 54 6.36 16.46 21.65
C TYR A 54 5.08 17.10 22.20
N GLN A 55 4.45 17.96 21.40
CA GLN A 55 3.11 18.47 21.69
C GLN A 55 2.10 17.51 21.04
N TRP A 56 1.32 16.85 21.89
CA TRP A 56 0.23 15.98 21.47
C TRP A 56 -1.10 16.73 21.61
N TRP A 57 -1.89 16.73 20.55
CA TRP A 57 -3.22 17.30 20.52
C TRP A 57 -4.23 16.15 20.54
N GLY A 58 -4.57 15.70 21.75
CA GLY A 58 -5.59 14.69 21.95
C GLY A 58 -6.69 15.18 22.88
N SER A 59 -7.88 14.59 22.73
CA SER A 59 -9.05 14.91 23.55
C SER A 59 -8.83 14.48 24.99
N SER A 60 -9.17 15.35 25.94
CA SER A 60 -9.14 15.07 27.39
C SER A 60 -10.42 14.39 27.87
N ALA A 61 -11.11 13.67 26.98
CA ALA A 61 -12.12 12.73 27.43
C ALA A 61 -11.38 11.63 28.19
N THR A 62 -11.59 11.57 29.51
CA THR A 62 -11.37 10.36 30.29
C THR A 62 -11.96 9.19 29.50
N ILE A 63 -11.09 8.41 28.85
CA ILE A 63 -11.44 7.14 28.27
C ILE A 63 -11.79 6.28 29.48
N GLY A 64 -13.09 6.22 29.78
CA GLY A 64 -13.62 5.26 30.73
C GLY A 64 -13.13 3.89 30.31
N ASN A 65 -12.41 3.22 31.20
CA ASN A 65 -12.19 1.80 31.12
C ASN A 65 -13.54 1.10 30.95
N SER A 66 -13.86 0.67 29.73
CA SER A 66 -14.59 -0.56 29.39
C SER A 66 -15.27 -0.43 28.01
N ARG A 67 -14.50 -0.57 26.95
CA ARG A 67 -14.93 -1.41 25.82
C ARG A 67 -13.82 -2.45 25.71
N SER A 68 -14.07 -3.63 26.27
CA SER A 68 -13.08 -4.69 26.29
C SER A 68 -12.63 -4.98 24.85
N ALA A 69 -11.39 -5.42 24.66
CA ALA A 69 -10.94 -5.89 23.35
C ALA A 69 -11.87 -7.00 22.79
N GLU A 70 -12.60 -7.69 23.68
CA GLU A 70 -13.68 -8.63 23.35
C GLU A 70 -14.87 -7.96 22.67
N ASP A 71 -15.32 -6.77 23.08
CA ASP A 71 -16.42 -6.06 22.40
C ASP A 71 -16.03 -5.64 20.97
N LEU A 72 -14.77 -5.25 20.77
CA LEU A 72 -14.26 -4.91 19.43
C LEU A 72 -14.11 -6.15 18.56
N ARG A 73 -13.64 -7.27 19.12
CA ARG A 73 -13.60 -8.56 18.44
C ARG A 73 -15.00 -9.06 18.10
N ALA A 74 -15.93 -9.03 19.05
CA ALA A 74 -17.32 -9.45 18.85
C ALA A 74 -18.00 -8.63 17.75
N LYS A 75 -17.75 -7.32 17.68
CA LYS A 75 -18.24 -6.48 16.57
C LYS A 75 -17.58 -6.80 15.23
N ALA A 76 -16.27 -7.07 15.22
CA ALA A 76 -15.58 -7.51 14.01
C ALA A 76 -16.08 -8.88 13.52
N THR A 77 -16.35 -9.82 14.43
CA THR A 77 -16.90 -11.13 14.12
C THR A 77 -18.37 -11.05 13.67
N ALA A 78 -19.16 -10.17 14.27
CA ALA A 78 -20.54 -9.92 13.83
C ALA A 78 -20.58 -9.28 12.44
N ALA A 79 -19.73 -8.29 12.17
CA ALA A 79 -19.61 -7.68 10.84
C ALA A 79 -19.07 -8.68 9.79
N ALA A 80 -18.18 -9.60 10.18
CA ALA A 80 -17.73 -10.69 9.31
C ALA A 80 -18.85 -11.69 9.00
N LYS A 81 -19.69 -12.04 9.99
CA LYS A 81 -20.88 -12.88 9.80
C LYS A 81 -21.97 -12.21 8.95
N GLU A 82 -22.14 -10.91 9.10
CA GLU A 82 -23.09 -10.14 8.28
C GLU A 82 -22.59 -10.03 6.83
N ALA A 83 -21.27 -9.97 6.61
CA ALA A 83 -20.64 -10.05 5.29
C ALA A 83 -20.65 -11.47 4.68
N GLU A 84 -20.73 -12.54 5.49
CA GLU A 84 -20.99 -13.91 5.02
C GLU A 84 -22.47 -14.15 4.68
N ALA A 85 -23.41 -13.38 5.27
CA ALA A 85 -24.84 -13.53 5.04
C ALA A 85 -25.34 -12.86 3.74
N GLU A 86 -24.56 -11.96 3.14
CA GLU A 86 -24.66 -11.69 1.70
C GLU A 86 -23.98 -12.85 0.97
N GLU A 87 -24.75 -13.90 0.70
CA GLU A 87 -24.33 -15.01 -0.15
C GLU A 87 -24.08 -14.46 -1.56
N LEU A 88 -22.85 -14.02 -1.79
CA LEU A 88 -22.41 -13.47 -3.07
C LEU A 88 -22.61 -14.55 -4.14
N PRO A 89 -23.22 -14.20 -5.28
CA PRO A 89 -23.46 -15.17 -6.35
C PRO A 89 -22.14 -15.84 -6.78
N PRO A 90 -22.20 -17.07 -7.30
CA PRO A 90 -21.01 -17.82 -7.72
C PRO A 90 -20.08 -16.98 -8.58
N GLN A 91 -18.85 -16.77 -8.13
CA GLN A 91 -17.84 -15.99 -8.85
C GLN A 91 -17.21 -16.85 -9.96
N GLU A 92 -17.88 -17.02 -11.10
CA GLU A 92 -17.29 -17.70 -12.27
C GLU A 92 -15.94 -17.09 -12.71
N TRP A 93 -15.68 -15.84 -12.33
CA TRP A 93 -14.44 -15.11 -12.57
C TRP A 93 -13.29 -15.44 -11.60
N ALA A 94 -13.61 -15.94 -10.40
CA ALA A 94 -12.62 -16.18 -9.37
C ALA A 94 -11.65 -17.28 -9.81
N LYS A 95 -10.36 -16.99 -9.67
CA LYS A 95 -9.29 -17.95 -9.95
C LYS A 95 -8.17 -17.74 -8.95
N GLU A 96 -7.67 -18.84 -8.39
CA GLU A 96 -6.53 -18.83 -7.49
C GLU A 96 -5.51 -19.87 -7.95
N TRP A 97 -4.25 -19.44 -8.05
CA TRP A 97 -3.11 -20.34 -8.08
C TRP A 97 -2.37 -20.21 -6.76
N ARG A 98 -1.91 -21.33 -6.21
CA ARG A 98 -1.23 -21.38 -4.91
C ARG A 98 0.00 -22.25 -5.02
N GLY A 99 1.13 -21.75 -4.51
CA GLY A 99 2.41 -22.45 -4.49
C GLY A 99 3.01 -22.41 -3.09
N SER A 100 3.41 -23.58 -2.60
CA SER A 100 4.12 -23.70 -1.32
C SER A 100 5.63 -23.47 -1.52
N PHE A 101 6.20 -22.63 -0.66
CA PHE A 101 7.63 -22.34 -0.58
C PHE A 101 8.21 -22.76 0.77
N GLU A 102 7.53 -23.67 1.47
CA GLU A 102 7.95 -24.14 2.78
C GLU A 102 9.35 -24.75 2.72
N GLY A 103 10.29 -24.16 3.48
CA GLY A 103 11.67 -24.61 3.52
C GLY A 103 12.53 -24.24 2.30
N ASP A 104 11.98 -23.54 1.30
CA ASP A 104 12.71 -23.19 0.07
C ASP A 104 12.78 -21.66 -0.14
N ALA A 105 13.68 -21.04 0.62
CA ALA A 105 13.90 -19.59 0.55
C ALA A 105 14.50 -19.15 -0.79
N ASP A 106 15.25 -20.01 -1.48
CA ASP A 106 15.87 -19.70 -2.77
C ASP A 106 14.85 -19.68 -3.91
N ALA A 107 13.90 -20.63 -3.91
CA ALA A 107 12.76 -20.58 -4.82
C ALA A 107 11.89 -19.35 -4.56
N LEU A 108 11.62 -19.01 -3.29
CA LEU A 108 10.84 -17.82 -2.96
C LEU A 108 11.57 -16.54 -3.35
N LYS A 109 12.89 -16.46 -3.13
CA LYS A 109 13.73 -15.36 -3.59
C LYS A 109 13.64 -15.18 -5.10
N SER A 110 13.73 -16.28 -5.85
CA SER A 110 13.60 -16.29 -7.31
C SER A 110 12.21 -15.80 -7.74
N PHE A 111 11.15 -16.31 -7.12
CA PHE A 111 9.77 -15.86 -7.37
C PHE A 111 9.60 -14.36 -7.09
N MET A 112 10.13 -13.85 -5.97
CA MET A 112 10.06 -12.42 -5.67
C MET A 112 10.81 -11.56 -6.69
N GLY A 113 11.91 -12.07 -7.26
CA GLY A 113 12.61 -11.45 -8.39
C GLY A 113 11.73 -11.34 -9.63
N GLU A 114 11.06 -12.45 -10.01
CA GLU A 114 10.10 -12.48 -11.12
C GLU A 114 8.93 -11.51 -10.91
N VAL A 115 8.39 -11.42 -9.69
CA VAL A 115 7.34 -10.46 -9.34
C VAL A 115 7.78 -9.03 -9.65
N THR A 116 8.97 -8.62 -9.19
CA THR A 116 9.46 -7.25 -9.44
C THR A 116 9.78 -7.00 -10.91
N SER A 117 10.38 -7.98 -11.60
CA SER A 117 10.78 -7.82 -12.99
C SER A 117 9.59 -7.76 -13.94
N ARG A 118 8.62 -8.69 -13.81
CA ARG A 118 7.48 -8.77 -14.74
C ARG A 118 6.49 -7.64 -14.54
N LEU A 119 6.34 -7.16 -13.31
CA LEU A 119 5.43 -6.06 -12.98
C LEU A 119 6.10 -4.68 -12.99
N GLU A 120 7.34 -4.55 -13.47
CA GLU A 120 8.07 -3.28 -13.49
C GLU A 120 7.20 -2.12 -14.03
N GLY A 121 7.15 -1.03 -13.26
CA GLY A 121 6.42 0.18 -13.63
C GLY A 121 4.89 0.08 -13.50
N ILE A 122 4.33 -1.11 -13.29
CA ILE A 122 2.90 -1.28 -13.02
C ILE A 122 2.59 -0.72 -11.64
N GLU A 123 1.55 0.12 -11.57
CA GLU A 123 1.11 0.70 -10.32
C GLU A 123 0.49 -0.40 -9.44
N CYS A 124 1.10 -0.61 -8.27
CA CYS A 124 0.67 -1.62 -7.32
C CYS A 124 0.29 -0.97 -5.99
N ARG A 125 -0.69 -1.57 -5.32
CA ARG A 125 -0.99 -1.28 -3.94
C ARG A 125 -0.35 -2.34 -3.04
N PHE A 126 0.55 -1.88 -2.19
CA PHE A 126 1.24 -2.71 -1.20
C PHE A 126 0.50 -2.59 0.14
N ILE A 127 0.08 -3.73 0.68
CA ILE A 127 -0.76 -3.81 1.88
C ILE A 127 -0.07 -4.67 2.93
N VAL A 128 0.07 -4.14 4.14
CA VAL A 128 0.52 -4.86 5.33
C VAL A 128 -0.52 -4.69 6.42
N VAL A 129 -0.96 -5.81 7.00
CA VAL A 129 -1.94 -5.85 8.08
C VAL A 129 -1.23 -6.28 9.37
N GLY A 130 -1.17 -5.37 10.34
CA GLY A 130 -0.64 -5.64 11.68
C GLY A 130 -1.75 -5.65 12.75
N ASP A 131 -1.40 -6.03 13.97
CA ASP A 131 -2.37 -6.20 15.07
C ASP A 131 -3.06 -4.89 15.51
N GLY A 132 -2.58 -3.73 15.07
CA GLY A 132 -3.11 -2.41 15.42
C GLY A 132 -3.55 -1.55 14.23
N GLY A 133 -3.44 -2.04 12.99
CA GLY A 133 -3.78 -1.25 11.82
C GLY A 133 -3.37 -1.86 10.49
N ILE A 134 -3.82 -1.20 9.42
CA ILE A 134 -3.50 -1.52 8.04
C ILE A 134 -2.67 -0.37 7.48
N LEU A 135 -1.57 -0.71 6.81
CA LEU A 135 -0.79 0.23 6.01
C LEU A 135 -0.94 -0.13 4.54
N GLU A 136 -1.35 0.84 3.74
CA GLU A 136 -1.47 0.72 2.29
C GLU A 136 -0.66 1.82 1.62
N SER A 137 0.10 1.47 0.58
CA SER A 137 0.82 2.44 -0.25
C SER A 137 0.66 2.07 -1.72
N VAL A 138 0.36 3.07 -2.55
CA VAL A 138 0.28 2.90 -4.00
C VAL A 138 1.56 3.44 -4.63
N GLN A 139 2.29 2.56 -5.31
CA GLN A 139 3.57 2.89 -5.94
C GLN A 139 3.77 2.01 -7.17
N PRO A 140 4.52 2.47 -8.20
CA PRO A 140 4.97 1.59 -9.26
C PRO A 140 5.89 0.50 -8.68
N MET A 141 5.72 -0.73 -9.15
CA MET A 141 6.62 -1.82 -8.81
C MET A 141 8.04 -1.49 -9.29
N PRO A 142 9.08 -1.63 -8.43
CA PRO A 142 10.46 -1.53 -8.89
C PRO A 142 10.80 -2.71 -9.80
N GLY A 143 11.60 -2.49 -10.83
CA GLY A 143 12.06 -3.57 -11.72
C GLY A 143 12.99 -4.59 -11.07
N GLU A 144 13.51 -4.31 -9.87
CA GLU A 144 14.40 -5.20 -9.15
C GLU A 144 14.17 -5.17 -7.63
N ALA A 145 13.92 -6.35 -7.05
CA ALA A 145 13.98 -6.57 -5.60
C ALA A 145 15.43 -6.66 -5.11
N ARG A 146 15.73 -6.06 -3.96
CA ARG A 146 17.04 -6.20 -3.30
C ARG A 146 16.98 -7.29 -2.24
N PHE A 147 17.98 -8.17 -2.22
CA PHE A 147 18.06 -9.26 -1.25
C PHE A 147 19.29 -9.11 -0.36
N ALA A 148 19.10 -9.26 0.95
CA ALA A 148 20.17 -9.21 1.93
C ALA A 148 20.07 -10.37 2.92
N GLU A 149 21.19 -11.06 3.14
CA GLU A 149 21.30 -12.11 4.18
C GLU A 149 21.46 -11.46 5.56
N LEU A 150 20.52 -11.72 6.47
CA LEU A 150 20.50 -11.13 7.82
C LEU A 150 20.88 -12.14 8.92
N GLY A 151 21.73 -13.11 8.59
CA GLY A 151 22.18 -14.15 9.51
C GLY A 151 21.00 -15.00 10.01
N PRO A 152 20.80 -15.16 11.34
CA PRO A 152 19.71 -15.99 11.88
C PRO A 152 18.29 -15.57 11.48
N LYS A 153 18.10 -14.33 11.00
CA LYS A 153 16.80 -13.85 10.52
C LYS A 153 16.46 -14.31 9.09
N GLY A 154 17.41 -14.95 8.41
CA GLY A 154 17.30 -15.37 7.01
C GLY A 154 17.43 -14.21 6.02
N THR A 155 17.01 -14.46 4.79
CA THR A 155 17.03 -13.49 3.69
C THR A 155 15.90 -12.46 3.82
N CYS A 156 16.25 -11.19 3.70
CA CYS A 156 15.30 -10.08 3.59
C CYS A 156 15.18 -9.65 2.13
N CYS A 157 13.97 -9.74 1.58
CA CYS A 157 13.59 -9.12 0.31
C CYS A 157 13.15 -7.69 0.56
N THR A 158 13.66 -6.75 -0.23
CA THR A 158 13.35 -5.33 -0.11
C THR A 158 12.81 -4.80 -1.44
N ILE A 159 11.58 -4.30 -1.40
CA ILE A 159 10.90 -3.64 -2.51
C ILE A 159 10.87 -2.15 -2.17
N ALA A 160 11.58 -1.34 -2.95
CA ALA A 160 11.68 0.09 -2.70
C ALA A 160 11.31 0.87 -3.96
N SER A 161 10.44 1.87 -3.78
CA SER A 161 10.13 2.83 -4.84
C SER A 161 11.40 3.56 -5.30
N PRO A 162 11.51 3.94 -6.59
CA PRO A 162 12.63 4.75 -7.08
C PRO A 162 12.79 6.09 -6.34
N THR A 163 11.68 6.66 -5.87
CA THR A 163 11.63 7.94 -5.14
C THR A 163 12.01 7.81 -3.66
N LYS A 164 12.14 6.58 -3.13
CA LYS A 164 12.37 6.26 -1.71
C LYS A 164 11.26 6.71 -0.76
N GLU A 165 10.09 7.08 -1.28
CA GLU A 165 8.91 7.43 -0.47
C GLU A 165 8.24 6.19 0.12
N PHE A 166 8.53 5.02 -0.47
CA PHE A 166 8.06 3.72 -0.04
C PHE A 166 9.21 2.70 -0.05
N GLU A 167 9.28 1.92 1.02
CA GLU A 167 10.13 0.75 1.15
C GLU A 167 9.41 -0.31 1.99
N ALA A 168 9.37 -1.54 1.49
CA ALA A 168 8.81 -2.69 2.17
C ALA A 168 9.87 -3.79 2.30
N HIS A 169 9.89 -4.42 3.47
CA HIS A 169 10.79 -5.52 3.78
C HIS A 169 9.98 -6.79 4.06
N VAL A 170 10.25 -7.85 3.30
CA VAL A 170 9.67 -9.17 3.50
C VAL A 170 10.79 -10.11 3.95
N MET A 171 10.66 -10.64 5.17
CA MET A 171 11.55 -11.70 5.65
C MET A 171 11.10 -13.01 5.00
N LEU A 172 11.89 -13.56 4.09
CA LEU A 172 11.51 -14.74 3.31
C LEU A 172 11.26 -15.97 4.20
N ALA A 173 12.03 -16.08 5.29
CA ALA A 173 11.84 -17.13 6.30
C ALA A 173 10.47 -17.11 6.99
N LYS A 174 9.68 -16.03 6.86
CA LYS A 174 8.32 -15.93 7.42
C LYS A 174 7.23 -16.31 6.43
N VAL A 175 7.56 -16.51 5.16
CA VAL A 175 6.58 -16.88 4.13
C VAL A 175 6.61 -18.40 3.98
N ARG A 176 5.44 -19.01 3.90
CA ARG A 176 5.25 -20.45 3.66
C ARG A 176 4.62 -20.69 2.30
N GLU A 177 3.78 -19.77 1.87
CA GLU A 177 2.93 -19.98 0.71
C GLU A 177 2.63 -18.66 0.02
N VAL A 178 2.44 -18.72 -1.30
CA VAL A 178 2.01 -17.60 -2.10
C VAL A 178 0.75 -17.97 -2.86
N ALA A 179 -0.23 -17.07 -2.90
CA ALA A 179 -1.36 -17.19 -3.80
C ALA A 179 -1.45 -16.01 -4.77
N LEU A 180 -1.68 -16.33 -6.04
CA LEU A 180 -2.14 -15.41 -7.07
C LEU A 180 -3.66 -15.57 -7.16
N ALA A 181 -4.40 -14.58 -6.66
CA ALA A 181 -5.85 -14.62 -6.63
C ALA A 181 -6.45 -13.48 -7.45
N ARG A 182 -7.40 -13.80 -8.33
CA ARG A 182 -8.30 -12.82 -8.93
C ARG A 182 -9.73 -13.04 -8.46
N SER A 183 -10.45 -11.96 -8.21
CA SER A 183 -11.86 -11.98 -7.82
C SER A 183 -12.58 -10.75 -8.33
N GLU A 184 -13.91 -10.79 -8.34
CA GLU A 184 -14.75 -9.63 -8.67
C GLU A 184 -15.59 -9.27 -7.44
N ARG A 185 -15.52 -8.00 -7.01
CA ARG A 185 -16.29 -7.50 -5.87
C ARG A 185 -16.83 -6.11 -6.18
N GLY A 186 -18.15 -5.95 -6.09
CA GLY A 186 -18.81 -4.67 -6.32
C GLY A 186 -18.58 -4.10 -7.73
N GLY A 187 -18.43 -4.96 -8.74
CA GLY A 187 -18.11 -4.58 -10.13
C GLY A 187 -16.64 -4.24 -10.38
N GLY A 188 -15.78 -4.30 -9.35
CA GLY A 188 -14.33 -4.14 -9.48
C GLY A 188 -13.62 -5.50 -9.55
N ARG A 189 -12.72 -5.66 -10.52
CA ARG A 189 -11.82 -6.81 -10.61
C ARG A 189 -10.57 -6.56 -9.77
N ILE A 190 -10.22 -7.54 -8.95
CA ILE A 190 -9.07 -7.53 -8.06
C ILE A 190 -8.09 -8.58 -8.56
N TYR A 191 -6.80 -8.22 -8.57
CA TYR A 191 -5.69 -9.11 -8.92
C TYR A 191 -4.63 -8.99 -7.83
N ALA A 192 -4.42 -10.06 -7.09
CA ALA A 192 -3.68 -10.06 -5.84
C ALA A 192 -2.54 -11.09 -5.84
N ILE A 193 -1.39 -10.69 -5.33
CA ILE A 193 -0.31 -11.57 -4.89
C ILE A 193 -0.33 -11.54 -3.36
N ARG A 194 -0.62 -12.68 -2.74
CA ARG A 194 -0.74 -12.81 -1.27
C ARG A 194 0.39 -13.69 -0.77
N LEU A 195 1.27 -13.11 0.04
CA LEU A 195 2.33 -13.81 0.74
C LEU A 195 1.77 -14.25 2.10
N PHE A 196 1.69 -15.54 2.37
CA PHE A 196 1.17 -16.11 3.60
C PHE A 196 2.29 -16.61 4.50
N GLY A 197 2.17 -16.34 5.79
CA GLY A 197 3.05 -16.91 6.79
C GLY A 197 2.50 -18.21 7.36
N GLU A 198 2.94 -18.56 8.57
CA GLU A 198 2.43 -19.74 9.25
C GLU A 198 0.93 -19.62 9.55
N ALA A 199 0.20 -20.70 9.29
CA ALA A 199 -1.14 -20.89 9.84
C ALA A 199 -1.03 -21.15 11.34
N GLY A 200 -1.93 -20.55 12.12
CA GLY A 200 -2.09 -20.97 13.52
C GLY A 200 -2.90 -22.28 13.56
N GLU A 201 -2.76 -23.06 14.64
CA GLU A 201 -3.55 -24.29 14.84
C GLU A 201 -5.07 -24.05 14.68
N ASP A 202 -5.55 -22.87 15.08
CA ASP A 202 -6.97 -22.51 15.07
C ASP A 202 -7.30 -21.29 14.18
N ALA A 203 -6.38 -20.83 13.33
CA ALA A 203 -6.60 -19.63 12.54
C ALA A 203 -5.97 -19.73 11.14
N PRO A 204 -6.66 -19.22 10.10
CA PRO A 204 -6.11 -19.21 8.75
C PRO A 204 -4.79 -18.45 8.71
N ALA A 205 -3.89 -18.87 7.82
CA ALA A 205 -2.60 -18.22 7.62
C ALA A 205 -2.79 -16.70 7.39
N LYS A 206 -2.14 -15.91 8.25
CA LYS A 206 -2.13 -14.45 8.08
C LYS A 206 -1.24 -14.10 6.89
N SER A 207 -1.72 -13.19 6.06
CA SER A 207 -0.89 -12.63 5.00
C SER A 207 0.20 -11.75 5.64
N VAL A 208 1.46 -12.05 5.32
CA VAL A 208 2.62 -11.22 5.67
C VAL A 208 2.55 -9.90 4.90
N MET A 209 2.17 -9.98 3.63
CA MET A 209 2.01 -8.84 2.74
C MET A 209 1.14 -9.23 1.55
N THR A 210 0.33 -8.28 1.09
CA THR A 210 -0.47 -8.41 -0.14
C THR A 210 -0.06 -7.31 -1.12
N ILE A 211 0.09 -7.68 -2.39
CA ILE A 211 0.35 -6.77 -3.50
C ILE A 211 -0.85 -6.86 -4.44
N LEU A 212 -1.54 -5.74 -4.67
CA LEU A 212 -2.63 -5.66 -5.63
C LEU A 212 -2.19 -4.88 -6.85
N LEU A 213 -2.63 -5.28 -8.05
CA LEU A 213 -2.63 -4.37 -9.18
C LEU A 213 -3.56 -3.20 -8.86
N ASN A 214 -3.07 -1.96 -8.96
CA ASN A 214 -3.90 -0.80 -8.65
C ASN A 214 -4.77 -0.45 -9.86
N GLY A 215 -6.07 -0.70 -9.73
CA GLY A 215 -7.09 -0.33 -10.73
C GLY A 215 -7.88 0.93 -10.35
N LEU A 216 -7.36 1.77 -9.45
CA LEU A 216 -8.02 3.01 -9.05
C LEU A 216 -7.82 4.09 -10.14
N GLY A 217 -8.57 3.98 -11.25
CA GLY A 217 -8.56 4.92 -12.35
C GLY A 217 -9.72 4.67 -13.32
N GLU A 218 -9.97 5.59 -14.26
CA GLU A 218 -10.90 5.32 -15.37
C GLU A 218 -10.34 4.17 -16.22
N GLY A 219 -11.07 3.06 -16.31
CA GLY A 219 -10.68 1.88 -17.10
C GLY A 219 -10.17 0.68 -16.30
N GLY A 220 -9.97 0.79 -14.97
CA GLY A 220 -9.55 -0.33 -14.13
C GLY A 220 -8.08 -0.74 -14.33
N VAL A 221 -7.79 -2.03 -14.16
CA VAL A 221 -6.43 -2.59 -14.38
C VAL A 221 -6.26 -2.84 -15.88
N SER A 222 -5.12 -2.43 -16.46
CA SER A 222 -4.84 -2.64 -17.88
C SER A 222 -4.65 -4.12 -18.24
N ASP A 223 -5.01 -4.50 -19.47
CA ASP A 223 -4.82 -5.88 -19.98
C ASP A 223 -3.34 -6.29 -19.91
N GLU A 224 -2.41 -5.37 -20.23
CA GLU A 224 -0.96 -5.61 -20.11
C GLU A 224 -0.56 -5.98 -18.67
N ALA A 225 -1.10 -5.27 -17.66
CA ALA A 225 -0.80 -5.56 -16.26
C ALA A 225 -1.39 -6.91 -15.84
N ILE A 226 -2.56 -7.27 -16.36
CA ILE A 226 -3.22 -8.55 -16.10
C ILE A 226 -2.39 -9.69 -16.71
N GLU A 227 -1.99 -9.60 -17.98
CA GLU A 227 -1.17 -10.61 -18.65
C GLU A 227 0.16 -10.84 -17.92
N LYS A 228 0.85 -9.74 -17.54
CA LYS A 228 2.07 -9.81 -16.74
C LYS A 228 1.83 -10.50 -15.41
N TRP A 229 0.74 -10.20 -14.71
CA TRP A 229 0.38 -10.83 -13.45
C TRP A 229 0.01 -12.31 -13.61
N GLU A 230 -0.75 -12.68 -14.65
CA GLU A 230 -1.12 -14.08 -14.92
C GLU A 230 0.10 -14.94 -15.25
N SER A 231 1.10 -14.37 -15.94
CA SER A 231 2.34 -15.08 -16.25
C SER A 231 3.12 -15.51 -14.99
N LEU A 232 2.93 -14.82 -13.85
CA LEU A 232 3.58 -15.21 -12.58
C LEU A 232 3.12 -16.59 -12.09
N ALA A 233 1.98 -17.08 -12.55
CA ALA A 233 1.52 -18.43 -12.20
C ALA A 233 2.53 -19.50 -12.67
N GLU A 234 3.22 -19.29 -13.79
CA GLU A 234 4.26 -20.19 -14.32
C GLU A 234 5.48 -20.30 -13.38
N CYS A 235 5.64 -19.34 -12.46
CA CYS A 235 6.73 -19.31 -11.48
C CYS A 235 6.33 -19.92 -10.13
N LEU A 236 5.07 -20.31 -9.94
CA LEU A 236 4.63 -20.96 -8.70
C LEU A 236 4.98 -22.45 -8.75
N PRO A 237 5.51 -23.02 -7.64
CA PRO A 237 5.73 -24.45 -7.55
C PRO A 237 4.38 -25.19 -7.60
N GLY A 238 4.24 -26.11 -8.56
CA GLY A 238 3.05 -26.95 -8.72
C GLY A 238 1.90 -26.33 -9.53
N ALA A 239 2.12 -25.18 -10.16
CA ALA A 239 1.15 -24.52 -11.04
C ALA A 239 1.24 -24.97 -12.51
#